data_AF-A0A7K4GYK8-F1
#
_entry.id   AF-A0A7K4GYK8-F1
#
_cell.length_a   1.000
_cell.length_b   1.000
_cell.length_c   1.000
_cell.angle_alpha   90.00
_cell.angle_beta   90.00
_cell.angle_gamma   90.00
#
_symmetry.space_group_name_H-M   'P 1'
#
loop_
_entity.id
_entity.type
_entity.pdbx_description
1 polymer ?
#
loop_
_entity_poly.entity_id
_entity_poly.type
_entity_poly.pdbx_seq_one_letter_code
_entity_poly.pdbx_strand_id
1 'polypeptide(L)'
;MTNDKSKEKIVEGKIIIKKEAFRNMLTHVLRFGNDALEESIEVMGICLGKYDNDEEKVIVENAVPLTHGDKAEIGFDKDSYDLFTEIGRKYSSDLIGYYHSHPSWGLYLSESDLNNLQYFQGEKFPFAFVIVFDHTLMGKDEKLGFEIYRLDDYLKADKYHIVPFEIEIPTSLEYYKWVQKFSEDFQKRNPILIKEINEFVEPPPGELQEIPITEETIVGEEQITDYLQMDSIISGFQQGTENFSQEITDMIKTQIGDWIDDIHQGTSKGTEYIGKALSKMKEAISSGLIKVDNWFKKTLDETVNQFKKSVSKYVDTRVEANRALTENITNIKDKLIGDLNRTIEYNLENINKELEILGNSVSEKVKESSQMVLRIEDLIRNYKTSITTTNDQMNSLAGDIENKIETSLSPLQKNVDEKIEKLSTELQPFKEYNSEIKTLLEKLQKIITGFRNLS
;
A
#
# COMPACT_ATOMS: atom_id res chain seq x y z
N MET A 1 -25.05 -4.12 -32.63
CA MET A 1 -23.67 -4.54 -32.32
C MET A 1 -23.63 -4.83 -30.83
N THR A 2 -23.56 -6.12 -30.52
CA THR A 2 -23.68 -6.72 -29.21
C THR A 2 -22.41 -6.55 -28.39
N ASN A 3 -22.61 -6.31 -27.09
CA ASN A 3 -21.62 -6.33 -26.01
C ASN A 3 -20.55 -7.42 -26.20
N ASP A 4 -19.29 -7.00 -26.34
CA ASP A 4 -18.14 -7.86 -26.13
C ASP A 4 -17.57 -7.57 -24.74
N LYS A 5 -18.16 -8.23 -23.72
CA LYS A 5 -17.46 -8.45 -22.45
C LYS A 5 -16.68 -9.73 -22.64
N SER A 6 -15.42 -9.59 -23.02
CA SER A 6 -14.44 -10.66 -23.04
C SER A 6 -14.44 -11.37 -21.68
N LYS A 7 -14.91 -12.61 -21.65
CA LYS A 7 -14.61 -13.54 -20.56
C LYS A 7 -13.10 -13.78 -20.60
N GLU A 8 -12.35 -13.12 -19.73
CA GLU A 8 -10.95 -13.46 -19.48
C GLU A 8 -10.88 -14.94 -19.15
N LYS A 9 -10.09 -15.67 -19.93
CA LYS A 9 -9.84 -17.08 -19.73
C LYS A 9 -9.01 -17.19 -18.45
N ILE A 10 -9.58 -17.72 -17.38
CA ILE A 10 -8.85 -17.99 -16.13
C ILE A 10 -7.70 -18.95 -16.48
N VAL A 11 -6.48 -18.52 -16.21
CA VAL A 11 -5.27 -19.36 -16.32
C VAL A 11 -5.26 -20.28 -15.10
N GLU A 12 -5.13 -21.58 -15.31
CA GLU A 12 -5.10 -22.59 -14.25
C GLU A 12 -4.09 -22.21 -13.15
N GLY A 13 -4.55 -22.22 -11.90
CA GLY A 13 -3.73 -21.85 -10.76
C GLY A 13 -3.43 -20.35 -10.63
N LYS A 14 -4.26 -19.46 -11.22
CA LYS A 14 -4.23 -18.01 -10.94
C LYS A 14 -4.37 -17.77 -9.43
N ILE A 15 -3.66 -16.77 -8.91
CA ILE A 15 -3.64 -16.47 -7.47
C ILE A 15 -4.53 -15.27 -7.16
N ILE A 16 -5.46 -15.42 -6.22
CA ILE A 16 -6.32 -14.36 -5.71
C ILE A 16 -5.89 -14.00 -4.29
N ILE A 17 -5.35 -12.81 -4.10
CA ILE A 17 -4.88 -12.33 -2.79
C ILE A 17 -6.01 -11.54 -2.13
N LYS A 18 -6.54 -12.04 -1.01
CA LYS A 18 -7.53 -11.32 -0.21
C LYS A 18 -6.91 -10.09 0.43
N LYS A 19 -7.74 -9.06 0.66
CA LYS A 19 -7.28 -7.76 1.19
C LYS A 19 -6.53 -7.86 2.52
N GLU A 20 -6.90 -8.82 3.38
CA GLU A 20 -6.26 -9.05 4.68
C GLU A 20 -4.88 -9.67 4.53
N ALA A 21 -4.73 -10.65 3.62
CA ALA A 21 -3.44 -11.23 3.29
C ALA A 21 -2.49 -10.17 2.72
N PHE A 22 -2.97 -9.40 1.72
CA PHE A 22 -2.17 -8.33 1.12
C PHE A 22 -1.74 -7.30 2.16
N ARG A 23 -2.68 -6.86 3.01
CA ARG A 23 -2.40 -5.94 4.12
C ARG A 23 -1.27 -6.47 5.00
N ASN A 24 -1.38 -7.70 5.49
CA ASN A 24 -0.41 -8.25 6.42
C ASN A 24 0.98 -8.40 5.80
N MET A 25 1.07 -8.88 4.55
CA MET A 25 2.35 -8.98 3.82
C MET A 25 3.00 -7.61 3.63
N LEU A 26 2.24 -6.67 3.06
CA LEU A 26 2.74 -5.32 2.79
C LEU A 26 3.22 -4.64 4.08
N THR A 27 2.44 -4.77 5.15
CA THR A 27 2.75 -4.21 6.45
C THR A 27 4.02 -4.79 7.05
N HIS A 28 4.25 -6.09 6.86
CA HIS A 28 5.45 -6.76 7.34
C HIS A 28 6.70 -6.30 6.58
N VAL A 29 6.64 -6.31 5.24
CA VAL A 29 7.72 -5.83 4.37
C VAL A 29 8.09 -4.39 4.70
N LEU A 30 7.09 -3.52 4.83
CA LEU A 30 7.30 -2.10 5.09
C LEU A 30 7.69 -1.80 6.55
N ARG A 31 7.44 -2.71 7.50
CA ARG A 31 7.95 -2.56 8.87
C ARG A 31 9.48 -2.59 8.90
N PHE A 32 10.10 -3.43 8.07
CA PHE A 32 11.55 -3.67 8.07
C PHE A 32 12.29 -3.17 6.82
N GLY A 33 11.56 -2.65 5.83
CA GLY A 33 12.12 -2.09 4.60
C GLY A 33 11.58 -0.70 4.27
N ASN A 34 11.23 0.13 5.25
CA ASN A 34 10.87 1.52 4.95
C ASN A 34 12.09 2.44 4.89
N ASP A 35 12.00 3.49 4.07
CA ASP A 35 13.06 4.47 3.86
C ASP A 35 13.47 5.26 5.12
N ALA A 36 12.68 5.21 6.20
CA ALA A 36 13.02 5.85 7.47
C ALA A 36 13.95 5.00 8.35
N LEU A 37 14.20 3.74 7.98
CA LEU A 37 15.17 2.85 8.63
C LEU A 37 16.58 3.12 8.13
N GLU A 38 17.58 2.87 8.97
CA GLU A 38 18.99 3.00 8.59
C GLU A 38 19.42 1.89 7.61
N GLU A 39 18.82 0.70 7.75
CA GLU A 39 19.07 -0.47 6.91
C GLU A 39 17.74 -1.19 6.65
N SER A 40 17.51 -1.61 5.41
CA SER A 40 16.38 -2.46 5.04
C SER A 40 16.75 -3.92 5.24
N ILE A 41 15.87 -4.66 5.90
CA ILE A 41 16.11 -6.05 6.31
C ILE A 41 15.12 -6.97 5.60
N GLU A 42 15.57 -8.15 5.16
CA GLU A 42 14.70 -9.16 4.57
C GLU A 42 13.68 -9.67 5.59
N VAL A 43 12.47 -9.97 5.12
CA VAL A 43 11.39 -10.53 5.93
C VAL A 43 10.86 -11.80 5.28
N MET A 44 10.22 -12.65 6.08
CA MET A 44 9.59 -13.87 5.60
C MET A 44 8.30 -14.17 6.36
N GLY A 45 7.31 -14.76 5.68
CA GLY A 45 6.07 -15.21 6.29
C GLY A 45 5.31 -16.25 5.46
N ILE A 46 4.25 -16.82 6.04
CA ILE A 46 3.45 -17.89 5.40
C ILE A 46 2.13 -17.36 4.85
N CYS A 47 1.74 -17.86 3.70
CA CYS A 47 0.43 -17.62 3.09
C CYS A 47 -0.54 -18.74 3.45
N LEU A 48 -1.70 -18.35 3.96
CA LEU A 48 -2.78 -19.25 4.36
C LEU A 48 -3.98 -19.10 3.43
N GLY A 49 -4.62 -20.22 3.11
CA GLY A 49 -5.83 -20.21 2.30
C GLY A 49 -6.17 -21.58 1.77
N LYS A 50 -6.57 -21.65 0.49
CA LYS A 50 -7.02 -22.89 -0.15
C LYS A 50 -6.90 -22.84 -1.66
N TYR A 51 -6.90 -24.02 -2.26
CA TYR A 51 -7.16 -24.19 -3.69
C TYR A 51 -8.66 -24.38 -3.91
N ASP A 52 -9.22 -23.59 -4.82
CA ASP A 52 -10.60 -23.68 -5.26
C ASP A 52 -10.65 -24.52 -6.53
N ASN A 53 -11.11 -25.77 -6.39
CA ASN A 53 -11.18 -26.74 -7.49
C ASN A 53 -12.22 -26.36 -8.55
N ASP A 54 -13.25 -25.58 -8.20
CA ASP A 54 -14.34 -25.26 -9.12
C ASP A 54 -13.94 -24.15 -10.10
N GLU A 55 -13.14 -23.19 -9.63
CA GLU A 55 -12.64 -22.07 -10.42
C GLU A 55 -11.14 -22.19 -10.77
N GLU A 56 -10.52 -23.33 -10.45
CA GLU A 56 -9.10 -23.65 -10.71
C GLU A 56 -8.14 -22.53 -10.27
N LYS A 57 -8.36 -21.98 -9.07
CA LYS A 57 -7.63 -20.81 -8.55
C LYS A 57 -7.14 -21.03 -7.13
N VAL A 58 -6.03 -20.38 -6.79
CA VAL A 58 -5.50 -20.37 -5.42
C VAL A 58 -6.00 -19.11 -4.71
N ILE A 59 -6.66 -19.25 -3.58
CA ILE A 59 -7.17 -18.12 -2.79
C ILE A 59 -6.31 -17.95 -1.55
N VAL A 60 -5.61 -16.81 -1.45
CA VAL A 60 -4.82 -16.43 -0.27
C VAL A 60 -5.71 -15.64 0.67
N GLU A 61 -6.19 -16.29 1.72
CA GLU A 61 -7.13 -15.71 2.69
C GLU A 61 -6.41 -14.86 3.74
N ASN A 62 -5.21 -15.27 4.16
CA ASN A 62 -4.42 -14.56 5.16
C ASN A 62 -2.91 -14.74 4.94
N ALA A 63 -2.11 -13.91 5.59
CA ALA A 63 -0.66 -14.06 5.66
C ALA A 63 -0.17 -13.82 7.09
N VAL A 64 0.78 -14.66 7.53
CA VAL A 64 1.32 -14.66 8.89
C VAL A 64 2.82 -14.29 8.83
N PRO A 65 3.22 -13.12 9.37
CA PRO A 65 4.63 -12.75 9.54
C PRO A 65 5.37 -13.74 10.45
N LEU A 66 6.50 -14.27 9.98
CA LEU A 66 7.31 -15.23 10.73
C LEU A 66 8.55 -14.59 11.36
N THR A 67 9.40 -14.00 10.52
CA THR A 67 10.75 -13.58 10.90
C THR A 67 11.34 -12.54 9.94
N HIS A 68 12.46 -11.93 10.34
CA HIS A 68 13.26 -10.98 9.59
C HIS A 68 14.77 -11.21 9.82
N GLY A 69 15.62 -10.65 8.97
CA GLY A 69 17.08 -10.69 9.06
C GLY A 69 17.69 -12.00 8.59
N ASP A 70 18.84 -12.38 9.13
CA ASP A 70 19.61 -13.58 8.72
C ASP A 70 18.75 -14.85 8.66
N LYS A 71 17.73 -14.97 9.52
CA LYS A 71 16.81 -16.12 9.52
C LYS A 71 15.88 -16.18 8.30
N ALA A 72 15.58 -15.05 7.67
CA ALA A 72 14.85 -15.01 6.42
C ALA A 72 15.76 -15.46 5.25
N GLU A 73 17.05 -15.12 5.28
CA GLU A 73 18.02 -15.44 4.21
C GLU A 73 18.41 -16.93 4.17
N ILE A 74 18.58 -17.55 5.34
CA ILE A 74 19.11 -18.92 5.46
C ILE A 74 18.10 -19.99 4.98
N GLY A 75 16.80 -19.66 4.92
CA GLY A 75 15.73 -20.58 4.53
C GLY A 75 15.20 -21.45 5.68
N PHE A 76 14.34 -22.43 5.36
CA PHE A 76 13.61 -23.18 6.38
C PHE A 76 14.44 -24.28 7.06
N ASP A 77 14.44 -24.25 8.39
CA ASP A 77 15.01 -25.29 9.25
C ASP A 77 13.93 -26.15 9.91
N LYS A 78 14.35 -27.09 10.77
CA LYS A 78 13.43 -27.98 11.47
C LYS A 78 12.41 -27.21 12.34
N ASP A 79 12.87 -26.19 13.04
CA ASP A 79 12.05 -25.38 13.93
C ASP A 79 10.98 -24.61 13.13
N SER A 80 11.33 -24.17 11.92
CA SER A 80 10.40 -23.57 10.96
C SER A 80 9.27 -24.52 10.59
N TYR A 81 9.56 -25.78 10.29
CA TYR A 81 8.53 -26.78 9.93
C TYR A 81 7.58 -27.12 11.09
N ASP A 82 8.11 -27.17 12.32
CA ASP A 82 7.28 -27.38 13.51
C ASP A 82 6.32 -26.18 13.71
N LEU A 83 6.82 -24.96 13.52
CA LEU A 83 6.03 -23.73 13.57
C LEU A 83 4.93 -23.69 12.48
N PHE A 84 5.22 -24.16 11.27
CA PHE A 84 4.23 -24.24 10.18
C PHE A 84 3.05 -25.13 10.54
N THR A 85 3.36 -26.27 11.18
CA THR A 85 2.32 -27.20 11.67
C THR A 85 1.46 -26.54 12.74
N GLU A 86 2.05 -25.77 13.65
CA GLU A 86 1.31 -25.01 14.67
C GLU A 86 0.42 -23.94 14.04
N ILE A 87 0.93 -23.17 13.08
CA ILE A 87 0.19 -22.13 12.36
C ILE A 87 -1.02 -22.74 11.65
N GLY A 88 -0.84 -23.83 10.89
CA GLY A 88 -1.93 -24.50 10.19
C GLY A 88 -3.06 -24.94 11.14
N ARG A 89 -2.69 -25.47 12.32
CA ARG A 89 -3.65 -25.83 13.36
C ARG A 89 -4.36 -24.61 13.96
N LYS A 90 -3.60 -23.57 14.31
CA LYS A 90 -4.12 -22.35 14.95
C LYS A 90 -5.15 -21.63 14.08
N TYR A 91 -4.90 -21.55 12.77
CA TYR A 91 -5.77 -20.83 11.84
C TYR A 91 -6.79 -21.73 11.14
N SER A 92 -6.74 -23.06 11.32
CA SER A 92 -7.63 -24.02 10.65
C SER A 92 -7.69 -23.79 9.12
N SER A 93 -6.55 -23.49 8.51
CA SER A 93 -6.39 -23.12 7.11
C SER A 93 -5.15 -23.79 6.55
N ASP A 94 -5.16 -24.09 5.25
CA ASP A 94 -4.03 -24.75 4.61
C ASP A 94 -2.89 -23.76 4.38
N LEU A 95 -1.66 -24.27 4.49
CA LEU A 95 -0.45 -23.55 4.12
C LEU A 95 -0.25 -23.74 2.62
N ILE A 96 -0.44 -22.66 1.86
CA ILE A 96 -0.51 -22.71 0.39
C ILE A 96 0.68 -22.03 -0.29
N GLY A 97 1.60 -21.48 0.49
CA GLY A 97 2.78 -20.80 -0.02
C GLY A 97 3.44 -19.97 1.07
N TYR A 98 4.46 -19.21 0.68
CA TYR A 98 5.15 -18.26 1.55
C TYR A 98 5.42 -16.95 0.81
N TYR A 99 5.84 -15.93 1.55
CA TYR A 99 6.34 -14.69 0.98
C TYR A 99 7.62 -14.29 1.68
N HIS A 100 8.47 -13.60 0.95
CA HIS A 100 9.66 -12.96 1.50
C HIS A 100 9.96 -11.66 0.77
N SER A 101 11.03 -10.98 1.16
CA SER A 101 11.45 -9.74 0.51
C SER A 101 12.94 -9.72 0.20
N HIS A 102 13.28 -9.10 -0.92
CA HIS A 102 14.62 -8.77 -1.38
C HIS A 102 14.80 -7.25 -1.48
N PRO A 103 15.14 -6.54 -0.38
CA PRO A 103 15.39 -5.11 -0.40
C PRO A 103 16.47 -4.70 -1.41
N SER A 104 16.08 -4.04 -2.50
CA SER A 104 16.98 -3.54 -3.55
C SER A 104 17.72 -4.62 -4.36
N TRP A 105 17.35 -5.90 -4.28
CA TRP A 105 17.99 -6.95 -5.10
C TRP A 105 17.15 -7.31 -6.33
N GLY A 106 15.90 -6.85 -6.39
CA GLY A 106 14.96 -7.15 -7.47
C GLY A 106 14.13 -8.40 -7.20
N LEU A 107 13.34 -8.78 -8.20
CA LEU A 107 12.36 -9.86 -8.12
C LEU A 107 12.91 -11.08 -8.85
N TYR A 108 13.47 -12.02 -8.09
CA TYR A 108 13.98 -13.31 -8.57
C TYR A 108 14.00 -14.32 -7.44
N LEU A 109 14.23 -15.60 -7.75
CA LEU A 109 14.43 -16.66 -6.76
C LEU A 109 15.89 -17.05 -6.66
N SER A 110 16.43 -17.02 -5.44
CA SER A 110 17.72 -17.61 -5.10
C SER A 110 17.63 -19.15 -5.04
N GLU A 111 18.76 -19.83 -4.92
CA GLU A 111 18.79 -21.28 -4.72
C GLU A 111 18.09 -21.71 -3.42
N SER A 112 18.19 -20.90 -2.35
CA SER A 112 17.47 -21.12 -1.10
C SER A 112 15.95 -21.03 -1.31
N ASP A 113 15.50 -20.03 -2.08
CA ASP A 113 14.07 -19.82 -2.37
C ASP A 113 13.46 -20.96 -3.16
N LEU A 114 14.22 -21.52 -4.11
CA LEU A 114 13.80 -22.69 -4.90
C LEU A 114 13.60 -23.92 -4.01
N ASN A 115 14.53 -24.17 -3.09
CA ASN A 115 14.42 -25.27 -2.11
C ASN A 115 13.23 -25.07 -1.17
N ASN A 116 13.03 -23.85 -0.68
CA ASN A 116 11.91 -23.47 0.17
C ASN A 116 10.56 -23.64 -0.57
N LEU A 117 10.49 -23.23 -1.84
CA LEU A 117 9.29 -23.38 -2.65
C LEU A 117 8.98 -24.86 -2.93
N GLN A 118 10.00 -25.68 -3.16
CA GLN A 118 9.84 -27.12 -3.33
C GLN A 118 9.24 -27.80 -2.09
N TYR A 119 9.48 -27.29 -0.89
CA TYR A 119 8.82 -27.80 0.33
C TYR A 119 7.30 -27.57 0.29
N PHE A 120 6.85 -26.39 -0.14
CA PHE A 120 5.43 -26.06 -0.22
C PHE A 120 4.74 -26.72 -1.40
N GLN A 121 5.41 -26.80 -2.55
CA GLN A 121 4.86 -27.34 -3.78
C GLN A 121 5.09 -28.85 -3.82
N GLY A 122 4.02 -29.62 -3.68
CA GLY A 122 4.07 -31.09 -3.67
C GLY A 122 2.75 -31.70 -4.11
N GLU A 123 2.63 -33.02 -4.00
CA GLU A 123 1.40 -33.72 -4.41
C GLU A 123 0.13 -33.19 -3.72
N LYS A 124 0.25 -32.76 -2.46
CA LYS A 124 -0.87 -32.19 -1.69
C LYS A 124 -1.24 -30.77 -2.14
N PHE A 125 -0.26 -29.97 -2.55
CA PHE A 125 -0.44 -28.58 -2.98
C PHE A 125 0.39 -28.31 -4.25
N PRO A 126 -0.06 -28.82 -5.41
CA PRO A 126 0.70 -28.68 -6.66
C PRO A 126 0.79 -27.23 -7.15
N PHE A 127 -0.12 -26.37 -6.69
CA PHE A 127 -0.21 -24.95 -7.04
C PHE A 127 0.39 -24.01 -6.00
N ALA A 128 1.17 -24.53 -5.04
CA ALA A 128 1.86 -23.68 -4.09
C ALA A 128 2.78 -22.67 -4.79
N PHE A 129 3.11 -21.59 -4.10
CA PHE A 129 3.79 -20.44 -4.69
C PHE A 129 4.64 -19.70 -3.66
N VAL A 130 5.51 -18.82 -4.17
CA VAL A 130 6.23 -17.83 -3.37
C VAL A 130 5.96 -16.44 -3.89
N ILE A 131 5.73 -15.48 -2.99
CA ILE A 131 5.64 -14.06 -3.33
C ILE A 131 6.95 -13.39 -2.92
N VAL A 132 7.64 -12.77 -3.87
CA VAL A 132 8.88 -12.04 -3.62
C VAL A 132 8.58 -10.55 -3.69
N PHE A 133 8.82 -9.84 -2.59
CA PHE A 133 8.68 -8.39 -2.51
C PHE A 133 10.02 -7.69 -2.70
N ASP A 134 10.03 -6.57 -3.42
CA ASP A 134 11.08 -5.56 -3.34
C ASP A 134 10.38 -4.20 -3.21
N HIS A 135 10.36 -3.69 -1.98
CA HIS A 135 9.70 -2.42 -1.66
C HIS A 135 10.29 -1.25 -2.45
N THR A 136 11.56 -1.32 -2.86
CA THR A 136 12.20 -0.25 -3.65
C THR A 136 11.67 -0.16 -5.08
N LEU A 137 10.93 -1.18 -5.53
CA LEU A 137 10.26 -1.21 -6.83
C LEU A 137 8.78 -0.79 -6.76
N MET A 138 8.23 -0.59 -5.56
CA MET A 138 6.85 -0.14 -5.39
C MET A 138 6.65 1.25 -6.02
N GLY A 139 5.62 1.38 -6.85
CA GLY A 139 5.27 2.64 -7.53
C GLY A 139 6.14 2.99 -8.74
N LYS A 140 7.22 2.25 -9.01
CA LYS A 140 7.98 2.39 -10.27
C LYS A 140 7.24 1.66 -11.39
N ASP A 141 7.06 2.34 -12.52
CA ASP A 141 6.35 1.81 -13.70
C ASP A 141 4.97 1.20 -13.38
N GLU A 142 4.24 1.82 -12.43
CA GLU A 142 2.92 1.35 -11.95
C GLU A 142 2.92 -0.06 -11.34
N LYS A 143 4.09 -0.58 -10.95
CA LYS A 143 4.22 -1.90 -10.31
C LYS A 143 3.98 -1.84 -8.81
N LEU A 144 3.44 -2.94 -8.27
CA LEU A 144 3.21 -3.14 -6.84
C LEU A 144 4.45 -3.58 -6.06
N GLY A 145 5.61 -3.68 -6.73
CA GLY A 145 6.88 -4.06 -6.10
C GLY A 145 6.94 -5.53 -5.65
N PHE A 146 6.19 -6.43 -6.27
CA PHE A 146 6.33 -7.87 -6.04
C PHE A 146 5.96 -8.69 -7.28
N GLU A 147 6.49 -9.90 -7.34
CA GLU A 147 6.12 -10.93 -8.31
C GLU A 147 5.81 -12.24 -7.57
N ILE A 148 5.04 -13.12 -8.21
CA ILE A 148 4.69 -14.43 -7.66
C ILE A 148 5.25 -15.50 -8.57
N TYR A 149 5.94 -16.48 -7.98
CA TYR A 149 6.57 -17.57 -8.72
C TYR A 149 6.06 -18.94 -8.28
N ARG A 150 6.12 -19.88 -9.22
CA ARG A 150 5.81 -21.30 -9.03
C ARG A 150 6.81 -22.15 -9.81
N LEU A 151 7.16 -23.32 -9.28
CA LEU A 151 8.02 -24.26 -9.99
C LEU A 151 7.28 -24.89 -11.18
N ASP A 152 8.00 -25.08 -12.28
CA ASP A 152 7.48 -25.82 -13.44
C ASP A 152 7.30 -27.31 -13.11
N ASP A 153 8.23 -27.87 -12.33
CA ASP A 153 8.23 -29.25 -11.86
C ASP A 153 8.65 -29.27 -10.38
N TYR A 154 7.74 -29.62 -9.48
CA TYR A 154 8.04 -29.63 -8.04
C TYR A 154 9.04 -30.72 -7.65
N LEU A 155 9.30 -31.73 -8.50
CA LEU A 155 10.35 -32.72 -8.26
C LEU A 155 11.74 -32.18 -8.60
N LYS A 156 11.81 -31.08 -9.37
CA LYS A 156 13.05 -30.48 -9.86
C LYS A 156 13.00 -28.97 -9.66
N ALA A 157 13.61 -28.49 -8.59
CA ALA A 157 13.69 -27.08 -8.25
C ALA A 157 14.71 -26.31 -9.13
N ASP A 158 14.64 -26.45 -10.46
CA ASP A 158 15.57 -25.82 -11.41
C ASP A 158 14.91 -24.76 -12.32
N LYS A 159 13.58 -24.83 -12.50
CA LYS A 159 12.82 -23.91 -13.35
C LYS A 159 11.54 -23.44 -12.68
N TYR A 160 11.22 -22.18 -12.94
CA TYR A 160 10.04 -21.51 -12.41
C TYR A 160 9.50 -20.50 -13.41
N HIS A 161 8.23 -20.13 -13.22
CA HIS A 161 7.55 -19.11 -14.01
C HIS A 161 6.80 -18.12 -13.12
N ILE A 162 6.48 -16.95 -13.67
CA ILE A 162 5.64 -15.94 -13.03
C ILE A 162 4.17 -16.38 -13.11
N VAL A 163 3.48 -16.34 -11.97
CA VAL A 163 2.06 -16.69 -11.87
C VAL A 163 1.21 -15.41 -11.92
N PRO A 164 0.17 -15.36 -12.76
CA PRO A 164 -0.75 -14.23 -12.78
C PRO A 164 -1.55 -14.16 -11.47
N PHE A 165 -1.79 -12.94 -10.98
CA PHE A 165 -2.51 -12.72 -9.74
C PHE A 165 -3.53 -11.59 -9.84
N GLU A 166 -4.43 -11.55 -8.86
CA GLU A 166 -5.39 -10.48 -8.65
C GLU A 166 -5.50 -10.18 -7.16
N ILE A 167 -5.59 -8.90 -6.81
CA ILE A 167 -5.75 -8.46 -5.42
C ILE A 167 -7.20 -8.03 -5.22
N GLU A 168 -7.84 -8.53 -4.17
CA GLU A 168 -9.17 -8.09 -3.77
C GLU A 168 -9.14 -6.61 -3.36
N ILE A 169 -9.91 -5.80 -4.08
CA ILE A 169 -10.03 -4.37 -3.77
C ILE A 169 -10.88 -4.20 -2.50
N PRO A 170 -10.35 -3.56 -1.45
CA PRO A 170 -11.08 -3.33 -0.22
C PRO A 170 -12.19 -2.29 -0.42
N THR A 171 -13.43 -2.64 -0.05
CA THR A 171 -14.60 -1.74 -0.15
C THR A 171 -15.09 -1.21 1.19
N SER A 172 -14.49 -1.65 2.31
CA SER A 172 -14.93 -1.32 3.67
C SER A 172 -14.28 -0.07 4.22
N LEU A 173 -15.06 0.81 4.87
CA LEU A 173 -14.58 2.03 5.54
C LEU A 173 -13.45 1.76 6.55
N GLU A 174 -13.51 0.65 7.28
CA GLU A 174 -12.48 0.25 8.24
C GLU A 174 -11.09 0.06 7.58
N TYR A 175 -11.06 -0.42 6.35
CA TYR A 175 -9.81 -0.58 5.61
C TYR A 175 -9.21 0.79 5.24
N TYR A 176 -10.04 1.77 4.87
CA TYR A 176 -9.58 3.13 4.60
C TYR A 176 -9.02 3.82 5.85
N LYS A 177 -9.66 3.63 7.02
CA LYS A 177 -9.13 4.11 8.29
C LYS A 177 -7.79 3.45 8.63
N TRP A 178 -7.65 2.16 8.33
CA TRP A 178 -6.39 1.46 8.48
C TRP A 178 -5.31 2.05 7.56
N VAL A 179 -5.59 2.33 6.28
CA VAL A 179 -4.63 2.96 5.35
C VAL A 179 -4.18 4.33 5.87
N GLN A 180 -5.10 5.14 6.39
CA GLN A 180 -4.76 6.44 6.98
C GLN A 180 -3.78 6.26 8.15
N LYS A 181 -4.14 5.40 9.12
CA LYS A 181 -3.28 5.12 10.28
C LYS A 181 -1.93 4.54 9.86
N PHE A 182 -1.93 3.64 8.89
CA PHE A 182 -0.72 3.04 8.32
C PHE A 182 0.19 4.13 7.73
N SER A 183 -0.35 5.09 6.96
CA SER A 183 0.43 6.18 6.40
C SER A 183 1.06 7.08 7.48
N GLU A 184 0.36 7.29 8.60
CA GLU A 184 0.87 8.04 9.75
C GLU A 184 1.96 7.26 10.52
N ASP A 185 1.74 5.96 10.74
CA ASP A 185 2.64 5.10 11.50
C ASP A 185 3.90 4.72 10.70
N PHE A 186 3.80 4.56 9.39
CA PHE A 186 4.91 4.18 8.50
C PHE A 186 6.07 5.18 8.52
N GLN A 187 5.81 6.46 8.82
CA GLN A 187 6.84 7.50 8.90
C GLN A 187 7.65 7.46 10.20
N LYS A 188 7.33 6.57 11.14
CA LYS A 188 8.04 6.45 12.41
C LYS A 188 9.31 5.62 12.24
N ARG A 189 10.37 6.00 12.97
CA ARG A 189 11.67 5.27 13.00
C ARG A 189 11.58 3.82 13.51
N ASN A 190 10.52 3.46 14.24
CA ASN A 190 10.28 2.08 14.66
C ASN A 190 8.76 1.80 14.64
N PRO A 191 8.20 1.51 13.47
CA PRO A 191 6.77 1.40 13.32
C PRO A 191 6.32 -0.04 13.67
N ILE A 192 5.58 -0.23 14.76
CA ILE A 192 4.96 -1.55 15.06
C ILE A 192 3.69 -1.68 14.23
N LEU A 193 3.85 -1.97 12.95
CA LEU A 193 2.75 -2.03 12.00
C LEU A 193 2.03 -3.39 12.04
N ILE A 194 2.79 -4.46 12.22
CA ILE A 194 2.32 -5.83 12.45
C ILE A 194 3.37 -6.58 13.28
N LYS A 195 2.94 -7.50 14.14
CA LYS A 195 3.84 -8.33 14.95
C LYS A 195 4.14 -9.67 14.26
N GLU A 196 5.37 -10.15 14.44
CA GLU A 196 5.75 -11.51 14.07
C GLU A 196 5.23 -12.52 15.09
N ILE A 197 5.05 -13.78 14.68
CA ILE A 197 4.46 -14.80 15.53
C ILE A 197 5.25 -15.02 16.84
N ASN A 198 6.57 -14.86 16.81
CA ASN A 198 7.45 -15.00 17.98
C ASN A 198 7.37 -13.81 18.95
N GLU A 199 6.84 -12.66 18.53
CA GLU A 199 6.66 -11.47 19.39
C GLU A 199 5.40 -11.54 20.26
N PHE A 200 4.61 -12.61 20.13
CA PHE A 200 3.42 -12.86 20.96
C PHE A 200 3.71 -13.66 22.23
N VAL A 201 4.95 -14.09 22.46
CA VAL A 201 5.36 -14.85 23.65
C VAL A 201 5.97 -13.88 24.68
N GLU A 202 5.29 -13.65 25.81
CA GLU A 202 5.91 -12.98 26.96
C GLU A 202 7.05 -13.87 27.49
N PRO A 203 8.24 -13.31 27.80
CA PRO A 203 9.33 -14.11 28.34
C PRO A 203 8.92 -14.68 29.72
N PRO A 204 9.25 -15.95 30.02
CA PRO A 204 8.94 -16.53 31.32
C PRO A 204 9.64 -15.75 32.45
N PRO A 205 9.01 -15.61 33.63
CA PRO A 205 9.64 -14.95 34.78
C PRO A 205 10.93 -15.69 35.17
N GLY A 206 12.05 -14.97 35.25
CA GLY A 206 13.32 -15.54 35.68
C GLY A 206 13.24 -16.10 37.10
N GLU A 207 13.62 -17.37 37.27
CA GLU A 207 13.73 -18.03 38.57
C GLU A 207 14.88 -17.43 39.40
N LEU A 208 14.58 -16.97 40.61
CA LEU A 208 15.55 -16.56 41.62
C LEU A 208 16.09 -17.81 42.34
N GLN A 209 17.42 -17.95 42.40
CA GLN A 209 18.11 -18.98 43.21
C GLN A 209 18.19 -18.55 44.68
N GLU A 210 17.89 -19.45 45.62
CA GLU A 210 18.19 -19.30 47.05
C GLU A 210 19.33 -20.26 47.50
N ILE A 211 20.10 -19.78 48.49
CA ILE A 211 21.35 -20.33 49.06
C ILE A 211 21.03 -21.30 50.23
N PRO A 212 21.82 -22.38 50.47
CA PRO A 212 21.57 -23.35 51.53
C PRO A 212 22.07 -22.90 52.92
N ILE A 213 21.40 -23.37 53.98
CA ILE A 213 21.79 -23.21 55.39
C ILE A 213 22.28 -24.56 55.95
N THR A 214 23.42 -24.56 56.64
CA THR A 214 24.04 -25.70 57.33
C THR A 214 23.72 -25.71 58.84
N GLU A 215 23.45 -26.89 59.41
CA GLU A 215 23.33 -27.18 60.84
C GLU A 215 24.65 -27.67 61.46
N GLU A 216 24.89 -27.41 62.77
CA GLU A 216 25.35 -28.38 63.80
C GLU A 216 25.74 -27.69 65.14
N THR A 217 25.30 -28.21 66.30
CA THR A 217 26.15 -28.64 67.46
C THR A 217 25.34 -29.19 68.68
N ILE A 218 25.89 -30.21 69.36
CA ILE A 218 25.46 -30.81 70.66
C ILE A 218 26.70 -30.95 71.58
N VAL A 219 26.55 -30.82 72.92
CA VAL A 219 27.56 -31.03 74.00
C VAL A 219 26.93 -31.77 75.22
N GLY A 220 27.53 -32.87 75.74
CA GLY A 220 28.10 -33.10 77.11
C GLY A 220 27.13 -33.76 78.14
N GLU A 221 27.43 -34.53 79.20
CA GLU A 221 28.65 -35.09 79.88
C GLU A 221 28.22 -36.13 81.00
N GLU A 222 29.14 -37.06 81.35
CA GLU A 222 29.54 -37.86 82.58
C GLU A 222 28.69 -38.29 83.84
N GLN A 223 29.00 -39.49 84.42
CA GLN A 223 29.55 -39.73 85.81
C GLN A 223 29.79 -41.23 86.24
N ILE A 224 30.62 -41.45 87.30
CA ILE A 224 31.36 -42.67 87.77
C ILE A 224 31.03 -43.04 89.26
N THR A 225 31.24 -44.30 89.75
CA THR A 225 32.06 -44.75 90.95
C THR A 225 31.61 -46.08 91.63
N ASP A 226 32.56 -46.99 92.02
CA ASP A 226 32.92 -47.39 93.42
C ASP A 226 33.83 -48.67 93.57
N TYR A 227 34.60 -48.79 94.68
CA TYR A 227 35.59 -49.85 95.03
C TYR A 227 35.57 -50.24 96.54
N LEU A 228 36.08 -51.44 96.95
CA LEU A 228 36.41 -51.79 98.37
C LEU A 228 37.47 -52.95 98.57
N GLN A 229 38.45 -52.63 99.44
CA GLN A 229 39.57 -53.24 100.24
C GLN A 229 39.91 -54.76 100.47
N MET A 230 41.21 -55.05 100.75
CA MET A 230 41.77 -56.00 101.77
C MET A 230 43.33 -55.91 101.89
N ASP A 231 43.91 -55.79 103.10
CA ASP A 231 45.18 -55.05 103.35
C ASP A 231 46.20 -55.71 104.32
N SER A 232 46.74 -56.91 104.03
CA SER A 232 47.88 -57.45 104.85
C SER A 232 48.90 -58.36 104.15
N ILE A 233 48.64 -58.77 102.91
CA ILE A 233 49.68 -59.26 101.97
C ILE A 233 50.44 -58.05 101.33
N ILE A 234 49.84 -56.87 101.49
CA ILE A 234 50.18 -55.64 100.79
C ILE A 234 51.51 -55.04 101.24
N SER A 235 51.99 -55.22 102.48
CA SER A 235 53.22 -54.53 102.95
C SER A 235 54.53 -55.09 102.37
N GLY A 236 54.66 -56.40 102.23
CA GLY A 236 55.83 -57.03 101.61
C GLY A 236 55.85 -56.88 100.08
N PHE A 237 54.67 -56.78 99.46
CA PHE A 237 54.52 -56.42 98.06
C PHE A 237 54.77 -54.92 97.83
N GLN A 238 54.28 -54.04 98.72
CA GLN A 238 54.46 -52.58 98.68
C GLN A 238 55.92 -52.19 98.63
N GLN A 239 56.79 -52.83 99.41
CA GLN A 239 58.20 -52.44 99.42
C GLN A 239 58.96 -52.88 98.16
N GLY A 240 58.56 -54.01 97.56
CA GLY A 240 59.08 -54.46 96.26
C GLY A 240 58.52 -53.65 95.09
N THR A 241 57.23 -53.28 95.16
CA THR A 241 56.58 -52.43 94.15
C THR A 241 56.96 -50.96 94.28
N GLU A 242 57.28 -50.44 95.46
CA GLU A 242 57.79 -49.06 95.62
C GLU A 242 59.12 -48.91 94.92
N ASN A 243 60.08 -49.81 95.14
CA ASN A 243 61.39 -49.74 94.47
C ASN A 243 61.27 -49.89 92.94
N PHE A 244 60.44 -50.84 92.48
CA PHE A 244 60.17 -51.02 91.05
C PHE A 244 59.40 -49.82 90.45
N SER A 245 58.43 -49.28 91.18
CA SER A 245 57.67 -48.08 90.81
C SER A 245 58.57 -46.87 90.75
N GLN A 246 59.54 -46.73 91.66
CA GLN A 246 60.50 -45.63 91.65
C GLN A 246 61.37 -45.68 90.39
N GLU A 247 61.94 -46.84 90.05
CA GLU A 247 62.77 -47.01 88.85
C GLU A 247 61.97 -46.81 87.55
N ILE A 248 60.74 -47.33 87.48
CA ILE A 248 59.85 -47.08 86.34
C ILE A 248 59.41 -45.62 86.29
N THR A 249 59.11 -44.99 87.42
CA THR A 249 58.70 -43.59 87.47
C THR A 249 59.83 -42.67 87.04
N ASP A 250 61.08 -42.97 87.42
CA ASP A 250 62.24 -42.18 87.02
C ASP A 250 62.59 -42.40 85.54
N MET A 251 62.45 -43.63 85.03
CA MET A 251 62.57 -43.92 83.60
C MET A 251 61.48 -43.20 82.79
N ILE A 252 60.22 -43.28 83.23
CA ILE A 252 59.08 -42.62 82.58
C ILE A 252 59.22 -41.11 82.65
N LYS A 253 59.61 -40.52 83.78
CA LYS A 253 59.83 -39.07 83.89
C LYS A 253 60.93 -38.58 82.96
N THR A 254 62.01 -39.34 82.83
CA THR A 254 63.12 -38.99 81.94
C THR A 254 62.67 -39.10 80.47
N GLN A 255 62.05 -40.21 80.08
CA GLN A 255 61.60 -40.43 78.70
C GLN A 255 60.44 -39.50 78.29
N ILE A 256 59.50 -39.22 79.18
CA ILE A 256 58.42 -38.24 78.94
C ILE A 256 58.99 -36.83 78.87
N GLY A 257 59.98 -36.49 79.70
CA GLY A 257 60.68 -35.20 79.62
C GLY A 257 61.33 -34.99 78.26
N ASP A 258 62.10 -35.99 77.80
CA ASP A 258 62.76 -35.96 76.49
C ASP A 258 61.73 -35.89 75.33
N TRP A 259 60.63 -36.64 75.43
CA TRP A 259 59.54 -36.59 74.44
C TRP A 259 58.80 -35.25 74.41
N ILE A 260 58.54 -34.64 75.56
CA ILE A 260 57.88 -33.33 75.64
C ILE A 260 58.78 -32.25 75.02
N ASP A 261 60.09 -32.30 75.27
CA ASP A 261 61.04 -31.37 74.68
C ASP A 261 61.17 -31.55 73.16
N ASP A 262 61.21 -32.79 72.66
CA ASP A 262 61.21 -33.09 71.23
C ASP A 262 59.90 -32.66 70.54
N ILE A 263 58.75 -32.87 71.19
CA ILE A 263 57.45 -32.40 70.70
C ILE A 263 57.42 -30.87 70.70
N HIS A 264 57.87 -30.19 71.75
CA HIS A 264 57.92 -28.73 71.80
C HIS A 264 58.81 -28.14 70.71
N GLN A 265 60.01 -28.70 70.50
CA GLN A 265 60.90 -28.26 69.43
C GLN A 265 60.36 -28.58 68.03
N GLY A 266 59.76 -29.76 67.84
CA GLY A 266 59.12 -30.14 66.59
C GLY A 266 57.93 -29.25 66.24
N THR A 267 57.10 -28.92 67.23
CA THR A 267 55.92 -28.06 67.07
C THR A 267 56.32 -26.59 66.84
N SER A 268 57.35 -26.10 67.53
CA SER A 268 57.90 -24.76 67.32
C SER A 268 58.52 -24.60 65.93
N LYS A 269 59.33 -25.58 65.48
CA LYS A 269 59.87 -25.58 64.11
C LYS A 269 58.77 -25.74 63.06
N GLY A 270 57.78 -26.61 63.30
CA GLY A 270 56.64 -26.81 62.42
C GLY A 270 55.80 -25.55 62.22
N THR A 271 55.50 -24.84 63.31
CA THR A 271 54.78 -23.55 63.26
C THR A 271 55.59 -22.46 62.58
N GLU A 272 56.92 -22.43 62.75
CA GLU A 272 57.80 -21.52 62.02
C GLU A 272 57.81 -21.82 60.49
N TYR A 273 57.83 -23.09 60.09
CA TYR A 273 57.74 -23.49 58.68
C TYR A 273 56.40 -23.14 58.06
N ILE A 274 55.29 -23.37 58.78
CA ILE A 274 53.95 -22.98 58.34
C ILE A 274 53.87 -21.45 58.21
N GLY A 275 54.39 -20.69 59.17
CA GLY A 275 54.45 -19.23 59.10
C GLY A 275 55.23 -18.72 57.87
N LYS A 276 56.39 -19.32 57.58
CA LYS A 276 57.19 -18.98 56.38
C LYS A 276 56.47 -19.35 55.08
N ALA A 277 55.79 -20.50 55.03
CA ALA A 277 55.01 -20.92 53.87
C ALA A 277 53.80 -20.00 53.63
N LEU A 278 53.06 -19.64 54.69
CA LEU A 278 51.95 -18.69 54.63
C LEU A 278 52.42 -17.30 54.18
N SER A 279 53.58 -16.83 54.63
CA SER A 279 54.17 -15.56 54.20
C SER A 279 54.52 -15.58 52.71
N LYS A 280 55.19 -16.63 52.23
CA LYS A 280 55.51 -16.80 50.80
C LYS A 280 54.25 -16.91 49.93
N MET A 281 53.23 -17.60 50.42
CA MET A 281 51.94 -17.70 49.73
C MET A 281 51.23 -16.35 49.65
N LYS A 282 51.22 -15.56 50.74
CA LYS A 282 50.66 -14.21 50.76
C LYS A 282 51.36 -13.28 49.76
N GLU A 283 52.68 -13.33 49.69
CA GLU A 283 53.48 -12.55 48.72
C GLU A 283 53.20 -12.98 47.28
N ALA A 284 53.14 -14.29 47.02
CA ALA A 284 52.83 -14.83 45.70
C ALA A 284 51.41 -14.45 45.23
N ILE A 285 50.41 -14.53 46.12
CA ILE A 285 49.03 -14.10 45.84
C ILE A 285 48.97 -12.59 45.57
N SER A 286 49.62 -11.77 46.39
CA SER A 286 49.65 -10.32 46.20
C SER A 286 50.33 -9.91 44.89
N SER A 287 51.46 -10.55 44.56
CA SER A 287 52.14 -10.34 43.27
C SER A 287 51.29 -10.81 42.08
N GLY A 288 50.57 -11.93 42.24
CA GLY A 288 49.61 -12.43 41.25
C GLY A 288 48.49 -11.43 40.98
N LEU A 289 47.89 -10.86 42.03
CA LEU A 289 46.83 -9.86 41.90
C LEU A 289 47.30 -8.58 41.20
N ILE A 290 48.52 -8.09 41.49
CA ILE A 290 49.10 -6.93 40.80
C ILE A 290 49.32 -7.23 39.31
N LYS A 291 49.76 -8.44 38.96
CA LYS A 291 49.92 -8.85 37.56
C LYS A 291 48.57 -8.92 36.84
N VAL A 292 47.52 -9.41 37.50
CA VAL A 292 46.16 -9.45 36.96
C VAL A 292 45.61 -8.04 36.74
N ASP A 293 45.77 -7.13 37.71
CA ASP A 293 45.35 -5.72 37.56
C ASP A 293 46.05 -5.02 36.38
N ASN A 294 47.37 -5.20 36.26
CA ASN A 294 48.13 -4.64 35.16
C ASN A 294 47.76 -5.26 33.80
N TRP A 295 47.53 -6.57 33.75
CA TRP A 295 47.06 -7.24 32.54
C TRP A 295 45.67 -6.75 32.15
N PHE A 296 44.76 -6.61 33.11
CA PHE A 296 43.39 -6.13 32.89
C PHE A 296 43.39 -4.69 32.38
N LYS A 297 44.13 -3.77 33.04
CA LYS A 297 44.28 -2.38 32.58
C LYS A 297 44.84 -2.29 31.17
N LYS A 298 45.92 -3.02 30.89
CA LYS A 298 46.53 -3.03 29.56
C LYS A 298 45.57 -3.58 28.50
N THR A 299 44.91 -4.70 28.78
CA THR A 299 43.95 -5.32 27.86
C THR A 299 42.77 -4.40 27.62
N LEU A 300 42.22 -3.79 28.67
CA LEU A 300 41.12 -2.84 28.56
C LEU A 300 41.51 -1.62 27.73
N ASP A 301 42.67 -1.02 27.98
CA ASP A 301 43.17 0.12 27.20
C ASP A 301 43.40 -0.24 25.73
N GLU A 302 43.95 -1.42 25.45
CA GLU A 302 44.15 -1.92 24.08
C GLU A 302 42.80 -2.13 23.37
N THR A 303 41.84 -2.78 24.04
CA THR A 303 40.49 -3.02 23.50
C THR A 303 39.74 -1.71 23.28
N VAL A 304 39.77 -0.77 24.23
CA VAL A 304 39.11 0.54 24.09
C VAL A 304 39.73 1.33 22.94
N ASN A 305 41.04 1.31 22.79
CA ASN A 305 41.72 2.00 21.68
C ASN A 305 41.42 1.38 20.32
N GLN A 306 41.34 0.04 20.24
CA GLN A 306 40.91 -0.64 19.01
C GLN A 306 39.46 -0.30 18.67
N PHE A 307 38.56 -0.37 19.65
CA PHE A 307 37.16 -0.01 19.47
C PHE A 307 37.01 1.44 18.98
N LYS A 308 37.70 2.40 19.62
CA LYS A 308 37.70 3.80 19.20
C LYS A 308 38.16 3.98 17.75
N LYS A 309 39.24 3.30 17.34
CA LYS A 309 39.73 3.34 15.95
C LYS A 309 38.71 2.77 14.96
N SER A 310 38.08 1.65 15.30
CA SER A 310 37.05 1.03 14.46
C SER A 310 35.83 1.94 14.30
N VAL A 311 35.35 2.53 15.41
CA VAL A 311 34.24 3.48 15.38
C VAL A 311 34.59 4.72 14.57
N SER A 312 35.75 5.34 14.78
CA SER A 312 36.17 6.51 13.99
C SER A 312 36.25 6.19 12.49
N LYS A 313 36.89 5.07 12.12
CA LYS A 313 36.98 4.65 10.72
C LYS A 313 35.59 4.44 10.11
N TYR A 314 34.68 3.80 10.84
CA TYR A 314 33.30 3.56 10.39
C TYR A 314 32.55 4.89 10.18
N VAL A 315 32.61 5.79 11.18
CA VAL A 315 31.99 7.12 11.10
C VAL A 315 32.55 7.91 9.92
N ASP A 316 33.87 7.96 9.73
CA ASP A 316 34.50 8.68 8.63
C ASP A 316 34.06 8.12 7.27
N THR A 317 34.00 6.79 7.15
CA THR A 317 33.55 6.12 5.91
C THR A 317 32.08 6.45 5.61
N ARG A 318 31.21 6.45 6.64
CA ARG A 318 29.80 6.81 6.49
C ARG A 318 29.60 8.30 6.17
N VAL A 319 30.40 9.18 6.75
CA VAL A 319 30.37 10.62 6.44
C VAL A 319 30.74 10.87 4.96
N GLU A 320 31.79 10.21 4.46
CA GLU A 320 32.17 10.33 3.04
C GLU A 320 31.12 9.72 2.10
N ALA A 321 30.56 8.56 2.45
CA ALA A 321 29.45 7.97 1.69
C ALA A 321 28.23 8.92 1.63
N ASN A 322 27.88 9.56 2.75
CA ASN A 322 26.79 10.53 2.81
C ASN A 322 27.06 11.80 1.99
N ARG A 323 28.32 12.26 1.94
CA ARG A 323 28.73 13.38 1.07
C ARG A 323 28.56 13.01 -0.41
N ALA A 324 29.06 11.85 -0.82
CA ALA A 324 28.93 11.36 -2.19
C ALA A 324 27.45 11.17 -2.59
N LEU A 325 26.62 10.66 -1.67
CA LEU A 325 25.19 10.52 -1.89
C LEU A 325 24.51 11.89 -2.06
N THR A 326 24.88 12.88 -1.25
CA THR A 326 24.37 14.26 -1.38
C THR A 326 24.74 14.89 -2.73
N GLU A 327 25.96 14.66 -3.20
CA GLU A 327 26.43 15.13 -4.51
C GLU A 327 25.65 14.46 -5.65
N ASN A 328 25.45 13.14 -5.57
CA ASN A 328 24.65 12.39 -6.54
C ASN A 328 23.19 12.87 -6.58
N ILE A 329 22.57 13.10 -5.42
CA ILE A 329 21.20 13.65 -5.34
C ILE A 329 21.14 15.02 -6.00
N THR A 330 22.14 15.88 -5.78
CA THR A 330 22.21 17.21 -6.39
C THR A 330 22.32 17.12 -7.92
N ASN A 331 23.20 16.23 -8.41
CA ASN A 331 23.37 16.00 -9.85
C ASN A 331 22.10 15.44 -10.52
N ILE A 332 21.42 14.48 -9.86
CA ILE A 332 20.15 13.92 -10.35
C ILE A 332 19.07 15.00 -10.38
N LYS A 333 18.97 15.81 -9.33
CA LYS A 333 18.04 16.94 -9.25
C LYS A 333 18.25 17.92 -10.41
N ASP A 334 19.49 18.33 -10.66
CA ASP A 334 19.80 19.30 -11.71
C ASP A 334 19.53 18.73 -13.11
N LYS A 335 19.83 17.44 -13.32
CA LYS A 335 19.48 16.73 -14.56
C LYS A 335 17.97 16.68 -14.77
N LEU A 336 17.21 16.32 -13.73
CA LEU A 336 15.75 16.22 -13.79
C LEU A 336 15.11 17.59 -14.07
N ILE A 337 15.60 18.66 -13.44
CA ILE A 337 15.17 20.04 -13.75
C ILE A 337 15.47 20.39 -15.21
N GLY A 338 16.66 20.05 -15.70
CA GLY A 338 17.05 20.28 -17.10
C GLY A 338 16.16 19.56 -18.11
N ASP A 339 15.86 18.27 -17.87
CA ASP A 339 15.02 17.47 -18.75
C ASP A 339 13.55 17.91 -18.72
N LEU A 340 13.05 18.31 -17.54
CA LEU A 340 11.72 18.92 -17.41
C LEU A 340 11.61 20.23 -18.18
N ASN A 341 12.59 21.12 -18.06
CA ASN A 341 12.60 22.40 -18.77
C ASN A 341 12.60 22.19 -20.29
N ARG A 342 13.43 21.28 -20.81
CA ARG A 342 13.43 20.93 -22.25
C ARG A 342 12.09 20.40 -22.72
N THR A 343 11.45 19.55 -21.92
CA THR A 343 10.14 18.98 -22.26
C THR A 343 9.05 20.06 -22.29
N ILE A 344 9.07 20.98 -21.31
CA ILE A 344 8.16 22.11 -21.25
C ILE A 344 8.37 23.03 -22.47
N GLU A 345 9.62 23.40 -22.79
CA GLU A 345 9.95 24.24 -23.94
C GLU A 345 9.49 23.60 -25.26
N TYR A 346 9.78 22.32 -25.47
CA TYR A 346 9.35 21.57 -26.65
C TYR A 346 7.83 21.54 -26.80
N ASN A 347 7.11 21.28 -25.71
CA ASN A 347 5.65 21.23 -25.71
C ASN A 347 5.04 22.63 -25.95
N LEU A 348 5.60 23.68 -25.33
CA LEU A 348 5.16 25.06 -25.57
C LEU A 348 5.37 25.47 -27.02
N GLU A 349 6.50 25.09 -27.64
CA GLU A 349 6.76 25.38 -29.04
C GLU A 349 5.75 24.67 -29.97
N ASN A 350 5.42 23.41 -29.69
CA ASN A 350 4.43 22.66 -30.46
C ASN A 350 3.01 23.22 -30.30
N ILE A 351 2.60 23.54 -29.07
CA ILE A 351 1.30 24.19 -28.81
C ILE A 351 1.22 25.51 -29.57
N ASN A 352 2.29 26.31 -29.57
CA ASN A 352 2.30 27.59 -30.28
C ASN A 352 2.15 27.40 -31.79
N LYS A 353 2.81 26.40 -32.39
CA LYS A 353 2.64 26.04 -33.82
C LYS A 353 1.21 25.59 -34.13
N GLU A 354 0.61 24.76 -33.28
CA GLU A 354 -0.78 24.31 -33.47
C GLU A 354 -1.77 25.48 -33.36
N LEU A 355 -1.58 26.38 -32.40
CA LEU A 355 -2.38 27.59 -32.25
C LEU A 355 -2.25 28.53 -33.46
N GLU A 356 -1.04 28.65 -34.03
CA GLU A 356 -0.82 29.44 -35.25
C GLU A 356 -1.57 28.85 -36.45
N ILE A 357 -1.49 27.53 -36.64
CA ILE A 357 -2.24 26.82 -37.70
C ILE A 357 -3.76 27.01 -37.51
N LEU A 358 -4.25 26.84 -36.28
CA LEU A 358 -5.67 27.02 -35.96
C LEU A 358 -6.11 28.46 -36.21
N GLY A 359 -5.32 29.43 -35.77
CA GLY A 359 -5.57 30.86 -35.97
C GLY A 359 -5.68 31.22 -37.45
N ASN A 360 -4.76 30.70 -38.28
CA ASN A 360 -4.80 30.89 -39.73
C ASN A 360 -6.05 30.27 -40.36
N SER A 361 -6.44 29.05 -39.95
CA SER A 361 -7.66 28.39 -40.44
C SER A 361 -8.93 29.15 -40.06
N VAL A 362 -9.03 29.65 -38.82
CA VAL A 362 -10.15 30.48 -38.36
C VAL A 362 -10.21 31.78 -39.16
N SER A 363 -9.07 32.45 -39.36
CA SER A 363 -8.99 33.67 -40.15
C SER A 363 -9.48 33.45 -41.59
N GLU A 364 -9.11 32.34 -42.21
CA GLU A 364 -9.56 31.97 -43.56
C GLU A 364 -11.08 31.75 -43.59
N LYS A 365 -11.64 30.97 -42.66
CA LYS A 365 -13.09 30.75 -42.58
C LYS A 365 -13.89 32.03 -42.33
N VAL A 366 -13.37 32.94 -41.51
CA VAL A 366 -13.99 34.26 -41.29
C VAL A 366 -14.00 35.07 -42.59
N LYS A 367 -12.91 35.03 -43.37
CA LYS A 367 -12.83 35.70 -44.67
C LYS A 367 -13.83 35.11 -45.68
N GLU A 368 -13.96 33.79 -45.75
CA GLU A 368 -14.96 33.11 -46.59
C GLU A 368 -16.39 33.48 -46.19
N SER A 369 -16.69 33.48 -44.89
CA SER A 369 -18.01 33.87 -44.36
C SER A 369 -18.33 35.34 -44.69
N SER A 370 -17.36 36.23 -44.54
CA SER A 370 -17.50 37.64 -44.93
C SER A 370 -17.81 37.80 -46.44
N GLN A 371 -17.13 37.04 -47.30
CA GLN A 371 -17.44 37.03 -48.74
C GLN A 371 -18.84 36.49 -49.04
N MET A 372 -19.29 35.47 -48.30
CA MET A 372 -20.65 34.94 -48.44
C MET A 372 -21.71 35.97 -48.07
N VAL A 373 -21.49 36.74 -46.99
CA VAL A 373 -22.38 37.83 -46.59
C VAL A 373 -22.50 38.87 -47.71
N LEU A 374 -21.39 39.29 -48.31
CA LEU A 374 -21.40 40.23 -49.45
C LEU A 374 -22.21 39.69 -50.64
N ARG A 375 -22.08 38.39 -50.95
CA ARG A 375 -22.89 37.76 -52.02
C ARG A 375 -24.39 37.75 -51.69
N ILE A 376 -24.75 37.51 -50.43
CA ILE A 376 -26.15 37.55 -49.98
C ILE A 376 -26.70 38.98 -50.10
N GLU A 377 -25.92 40.00 -49.72
CA GLU A 377 -26.32 41.40 -49.88
C GLU A 377 -26.56 41.78 -51.35
N ASP A 378 -25.70 41.33 -52.27
CA ASP A 378 -25.89 41.54 -53.70
C ASP A 378 -27.14 40.83 -54.24
N LEU A 379 -27.40 39.59 -53.79
CA LEU A 379 -28.64 38.88 -54.13
C LEU A 379 -29.89 39.61 -53.62
N ILE A 380 -29.87 40.10 -52.38
CA ILE A 380 -30.97 40.90 -51.81
C ILE A 380 -31.19 42.16 -52.65
N ARG A 381 -30.12 42.85 -53.06
CA ARG A 381 -30.20 44.04 -53.92
C ARG A 381 -30.83 43.71 -55.27
N ASN A 382 -30.41 42.61 -55.89
CA ASN A 382 -30.95 42.15 -57.16
C ASN A 382 -32.44 41.78 -57.05
N TYR A 383 -32.83 41.05 -56.00
CA TYR A 383 -34.23 40.71 -55.77
C TYR A 383 -35.09 41.96 -55.51
N LYS A 384 -34.58 42.94 -54.75
CA LYS A 384 -35.27 44.21 -54.53
C LYS A 384 -35.52 44.95 -55.86
N THR A 385 -34.53 44.99 -56.74
CA THR A 385 -34.69 45.57 -58.08
C THR A 385 -35.74 44.82 -58.89
N SER A 386 -35.67 43.48 -58.93
CA SER A 386 -36.66 42.66 -59.64
C SER A 386 -38.09 42.85 -59.12
N ILE A 387 -38.27 42.91 -57.79
CA ILE A 387 -39.58 43.18 -57.19
C ILE A 387 -40.09 44.56 -57.61
N THR A 388 -39.22 45.57 -57.61
CA THR A 388 -39.58 46.94 -58.02
C THR A 388 -40.01 46.96 -59.49
N THR A 389 -39.24 46.35 -60.38
CA THR A 389 -39.58 46.24 -61.81
C THR A 389 -40.90 45.51 -62.03
N THR A 390 -41.13 44.39 -61.35
CA THR A 390 -42.40 43.64 -61.45
C THR A 390 -43.57 44.49 -60.95
N ASN A 391 -43.39 45.22 -59.84
CA ASN A 391 -44.42 46.12 -59.31
C ASN A 391 -44.75 47.25 -60.30
N ASP A 392 -43.74 47.84 -60.94
CA ASP A 392 -43.94 48.87 -61.97
C ASP A 392 -44.67 48.31 -63.20
N GLN A 393 -44.33 47.09 -63.63
CA GLN A 393 -45.04 46.40 -64.70
C GLN A 393 -46.50 46.10 -64.34
N MET A 394 -46.77 45.66 -63.10
CA MET A 394 -48.15 45.42 -62.63
C MET A 394 -48.96 46.71 -62.60
N ASN A 395 -48.37 47.83 -62.15
CA ASN A 395 -49.01 49.13 -62.14
C ASN A 395 -49.30 49.64 -63.56
N SER A 396 -48.36 49.47 -64.49
CA SER A 396 -48.58 49.78 -65.91
C SER A 396 -49.72 48.95 -66.50
N LEU A 397 -49.73 47.64 -66.25
CA LEU A 397 -50.79 46.74 -66.74
C LEU A 397 -52.16 47.11 -66.15
N ALA A 398 -52.22 47.46 -64.86
CA ALA A 398 -53.45 47.92 -64.23
C ALA A 398 -53.98 49.18 -64.91
N GLY A 399 -53.12 50.16 -65.20
CA GLY A 399 -53.47 51.36 -65.96
C GLY A 399 -53.92 51.04 -67.40
N ASP A 400 -53.27 50.10 -68.08
CA ASP A 400 -53.67 49.66 -69.43
C ASP A 400 -55.05 48.99 -69.41
N ILE A 401 -55.34 48.17 -68.39
CA ILE A 401 -56.65 47.54 -68.20
C ILE A 401 -57.72 48.60 -67.93
N GLU A 402 -57.45 49.55 -67.02
CA GLU A 402 -58.37 50.64 -66.69
C GLU A 402 -58.70 51.48 -67.94
N ASN A 403 -57.69 51.91 -68.69
CA ASN A 403 -57.85 52.61 -69.97
C ASN A 403 -58.67 51.80 -70.98
N LYS A 404 -58.42 50.49 -71.09
CA LYS A 404 -59.11 49.62 -72.04
C LYS A 404 -60.58 49.40 -71.66
N ILE A 405 -60.88 49.31 -70.36
CA ILE A 405 -62.22 49.26 -69.82
C ILE A 405 -62.95 50.57 -70.13
N GLU A 406 -62.34 51.72 -69.84
CA GLU A 406 -62.93 53.05 -70.08
C GLU A 406 -63.21 53.30 -71.57
N THR A 407 -62.24 53.00 -72.44
CA THR A 407 -62.38 53.15 -73.89
C THR A 407 -63.37 52.18 -74.53
N SER A 408 -63.60 51.00 -73.94
CA SER A 408 -64.60 50.04 -74.43
C SER A 408 -66.01 50.31 -73.89
N LEU A 409 -66.12 50.78 -72.64
CA LEU A 409 -67.40 51.09 -72.00
C LEU A 409 -67.98 52.42 -72.51
N SER A 410 -67.17 53.43 -72.81
CA SER A 410 -67.67 54.73 -73.31
C SER A 410 -68.54 54.61 -74.58
N PRO A 411 -68.10 53.91 -75.65
CA PRO A 411 -68.94 53.70 -76.83
C PRO A 411 -70.17 52.84 -76.56
N LEU A 412 -70.08 51.85 -75.68
CA LEU A 412 -71.21 51.01 -75.28
C LEU A 412 -72.27 51.84 -74.54
N GLN A 413 -71.84 52.63 -73.55
CA GLN A 413 -72.68 53.54 -72.77
C GLN A 413 -73.36 54.54 -73.71
N LYS A 414 -72.59 55.17 -74.60
CA LYS A 414 -73.14 56.09 -75.61
C LYS A 414 -74.19 55.41 -76.51
N ASN A 415 -73.94 54.20 -76.99
CA ASN A 415 -74.88 53.45 -77.84
C ASN A 415 -76.15 53.03 -77.06
N VAL A 416 -76.00 52.65 -75.79
CA VAL A 416 -77.14 52.37 -74.90
C VAL A 416 -77.96 53.63 -74.68
N ASP A 417 -77.33 54.76 -74.38
CA ASP A 417 -77.99 56.06 -74.20
C ASP A 417 -78.72 56.49 -75.47
N GLU A 418 -78.08 56.40 -76.64
CA GLU A 418 -78.69 56.68 -77.95
C GLU A 418 -79.90 55.78 -78.25
N LYS A 419 -79.83 54.49 -77.90
CA LYS A 419 -80.96 53.56 -78.07
C LYS A 419 -82.09 53.84 -77.10
N ILE A 420 -81.79 54.20 -75.85
CA ILE A 420 -82.80 54.60 -74.85
C ILE A 420 -83.49 55.88 -75.31
N GLU A 421 -82.76 56.87 -75.79
CA GLU A 421 -83.30 58.13 -76.30
C GLU A 421 -84.18 57.90 -77.54
N LYS A 422 -83.71 57.07 -78.48
CA LYS A 422 -84.50 56.66 -79.65
C LYS A 422 -85.78 55.92 -79.26
N LEU A 423 -85.71 54.96 -78.34
CA LEU A 423 -86.88 54.23 -77.83
C LEU A 423 -87.86 55.18 -77.12
N SER A 424 -87.35 56.11 -76.31
CA SER A 424 -88.17 57.14 -75.66
C SER A 424 -88.90 58.01 -76.68
N THR A 425 -88.24 58.35 -77.79
CA THR A 425 -88.83 59.12 -78.89
C THR A 425 -89.88 58.30 -79.64
N GLU A 426 -89.63 57.02 -79.93
CA GLU A 426 -90.57 56.11 -80.59
C GLU A 426 -91.80 55.77 -79.73
N LEU A 427 -91.68 55.83 -78.40
CA LEU A 427 -92.79 55.62 -77.46
C LEU A 427 -93.61 56.89 -77.20
N GLN A 428 -93.14 58.06 -77.61
CA GLN A 428 -93.86 59.33 -77.42
C GLN A 428 -95.25 59.35 -78.09
N PRO A 429 -95.42 58.89 -79.35
CA PRO A 429 -96.73 58.76 -79.98
C PRO A 429 -97.65 57.78 -79.23
N PHE A 430 -97.12 56.70 -78.65
CA PHE A 430 -97.91 55.77 -77.84
C PHE A 430 -98.45 56.42 -76.56
N LYS A 431 -97.66 57.31 -75.95
CA LYS A 431 -98.07 58.09 -74.79
C LYS A 431 -99.19 59.08 -75.14
N GLU A 432 -99.11 59.68 -76.33
CA GLU A 432 -100.14 60.55 -76.90
C GLU A 432 -101.41 59.76 -77.25
N TYR A 433 -101.29 58.62 -77.94
CA TYR A 433 -102.40 57.70 -78.22
C TYR A 433 -103.08 57.19 -76.96
N ASN A 434 -102.32 56.87 -75.91
CA ASN A 434 -102.90 56.45 -74.63
C ASN A 434 -103.65 57.61 -73.95
N SER A 435 -103.17 58.85 -74.09
CA SER A 435 -103.89 60.04 -73.65
C SER A 435 -105.17 60.27 -74.47
N GLU A 436 -105.15 60.03 -75.78
CA GLU A 436 -106.33 60.10 -76.64
C GLU A 436 -107.34 59.00 -76.31
N ILE A 437 -106.90 57.75 -76.12
CA ILE A 437 -107.73 56.62 -75.70
C ILE A 437 -108.34 56.91 -74.32
N LYS A 438 -107.57 57.46 -73.38
CA LYS A 438 -108.11 57.88 -72.08
C LYS A 438 -109.18 58.95 -72.23
N THR A 439 -108.96 59.94 -73.09
CA THR A 439 -109.95 60.99 -73.39
C THR A 439 -111.20 60.42 -74.05
N LEU A 440 -111.05 59.44 -74.95
CA LEU A 440 -112.15 58.72 -75.59
C LEU A 440 -112.92 57.86 -74.58
N LEU A 441 -112.23 57.18 -73.66
CA LEU A 441 -112.83 56.43 -72.56
C LEU A 441 -113.59 57.35 -71.61
N GLU A 442 -113.05 58.51 -71.27
CA GLU A 442 -113.75 59.53 -70.45
C GLU A 442 -115.00 60.06 -71.17
N LYS A 443 -114.94 60.28 -72.49
CA LYS A 443 -116.11 60.63 -73.31
C LYS A 443 -117.15 59.50 -73.34
N LEU A 444 -116.70 58.25 -73.54
CA LEU A 444 -117.56 57.07 -73.55
C LEU A 444 -118.22 56.89 -72.17
N GLN A 445 -117.47 57.07 -71.09
CA GLN A 445 -117.95 57.01 -69.73
C GLN A 445 -119.00 58.09 -69.47
N LYS A 446 -118.79 59.33 -69.92
CA LYS A 446 -119.82 60.39 -69.88
C LYS A 446 -121.08 60.04 -70.68
N ILE A 447 -120.94 59.43 -71.85
CA ILE A 447 -122.09 58.97 -72.67
C ILE A 447 -122.85 57.86 -71.93
N ILE A 448 -122.14 56.86 -71.38
CA ILE A 448 -122.73 55.77 -70.61
C ILE A 448 -123.43 56.29 -69.35
N THR A 449 -122.82 57.24 -68.63
CA THR A 449 -123.46 57.90 -67.48
C THR A 449 -124.69 58.70 -67.90
N GLY A 450 -124.65 59.35 -69.07
CA GLY A 450 -125.82 60.01 -69.66
C GLY A 450 -126.96 59.04 -69.98
N PHE A 451 -126.67 57.87 -70.55
CA PHE A 451 -127.66 56.81 -70.80
C PHE A 451 -128.22 56.20 -69.50
N ARG A 452 -127.38 56.03 -68.47
CA ARG A 452 -127.80 55.49 -67.17
C ARG A 452 -128.72 56.40 -66.37
N ASN A 453 -128.71 57.70 -66.65
CA ASN A 453 -129.62 58.67 -66.02
C ASN A 453 -130.94 58.85 -66.80
N LEU A 454 -131.13 58.10 -67.89
CA LEU A 454 -132.36 58.08 -68.72
C LEU A 454 -133.16 56.77 -68.58
N SER A 455 -132.70 55.85 -67.74
CA SER A 455 -133.44 54.68 -67.22
C SER A 455 -133.65 54.85 -65.72
#